data_AF-A0A1N7PDU9-F1
#
_entry.id   AF-A0A1N7PDU9-F1
#
_cell.length_a   1.000
_cell.length_b   1.000
_cell.length_c   1.000
_cell.angle_alpha   90.00
_cell.angle_beta   90.00
_cell.angle_gamma   90.00
#
_symmetry.space_group_name_H-M   'P 1'
#
loop_
_entity.id
_entity.type
_entity.pdbx_description
1 polymer ?
#
loop_
_entity_poly.entity_id
_entity_poly.type
_entity_poly.pdbx_seq_one_letter_code
_entity_poly.pdbx_strand_id
1 'polypeptide(L)'
;MTKSELIEHLIDRHPELSVKDVELAVKAMLDHMTESLANGDRIEIRGFGSFSLHFRAPRIGRNPKTGDSVSLTAKYVPHFKPGKELREQVNESIEQGL
;
A
#
# COMPACT_ATOMS: atom_id res chain seq x y z
N MET A 1 -8.34 7.15 -7.37
CA MET A 1 -8.57 5.70 -7.49
C MET A 1 -8.81 5.09 -6.12
N THR A 2 -10.07 4.76 -5.82
CA THR A 2 -10.48 3.94 -4.68
C THR A 2 -10.43 2.45 -5.03
N LYS A 3 -10.67 1.56 -4.07
CA LYS A 3 -10.76 0.10 -4.33
C LYS A 3 -11.89 -0.23 -5.31
N SER A 4 -13.05 0.42 -5.17
CA SER A 4 -14.20 0.20 -6.05
C SER A 4 -13.89 0.68 -7.47
N GLU A 5 -13.32 1.88 -7.62
CA GLU A 5 -12.87 2.41 -8.92
C GLU A 5 -11.85 1.49 -9.59
N LEU A 6 -10.92 0.89 -8.83
CA LEU A 6 -9.98 -0.10 -9.37
C LEU A 6 -10.70 -1.35 -9.92
N ILE A 7 -11.68 -1.87 -9.18
CA ILE A 7 -12.46 -3.06 -9.60
C ILE A 7 -13.25 -2.74 -10.88
N GLU A 8 -13.94 -1.60 -10.90
CA GLU A 8 -14.68 -1.11 -12.08
C GLU A 8 -13.76 -1.01 -13.30
N HIS A 9 -12.60 -0.35 -13.15
CA HIS A 9 -11.63 -0.23 -14.23
C HIS A 9 -11.06 -1.57 -14.71
N LEU A 10 -10.96 -2.59 -13.84
CA LEU A 10 -10.50 -3.92 -14.23
C LEU A 10 -11.58 -4.66 -15.01
N ILE A 11 -12.85 -4.57 -14.58
CA ILE A 11 -13.99 -5.16 -15.29
C ILE A 11 -14.13 -4.53 -16.68
N ASP A 12 -14.06 -3.21 -16.79
CA ASP A 12 -14.20 -2.49 -18.06
C ASP A 12 -13.10 -2.87 -19.07
N ARG A 13 -11.88 -3.10 -18.58
CA ARG A 13 -10.73 -3.51 -19.42
C ARG A 13 -10.72 -4.99 -19.75
N HIS A 14 -11.37 -5.82 -18.94
CA HIS A 14 -11.38 -7.28 -19.05
C HIS A 14 -12.81 -7.81 -19.02
N PRO A 15 -13.64 -7.50 -20.05
CA PRO A 15 -15.04 -7.92 -20.09
C PRO A 15 -15.23 -9.44 -20.11
N GLU A 16 -14.19 -10.19 -20.43
CA GLU A 16 -14.16 -11.66 -20.35
C GLU A 16 -14.13 -12.20 -18.91
N LEU A 17 -13.79 -11.39 -17.92
CA LEU A 17 -13.74 -11.79 -16.51
C LEU A 17 -15.10 -11.59 -15.84
N SER A 18 -15.46 -12.55 -14.98
CA SER A 18 -16.61 -12.41 -14.10
C SER A 18 -16.38 -11.29 -13.09
N VAL A 19 -17.33 -10.36 -12.98
CA VAL A 19 -17.34 -9.27 -11.98
C VAL A 19 -17.05 -9.79 -10.57
N LYS A 20 -17.72 -10.89 -10.19
CA LYS A 20 -17.57 -11.52 -8.88
C LYS A 20 -16.14 -12.03 -8.66
N ASP A 21 -15.51 -12.57 -9.70
CA ASP A 21 -14.16 -13.12 -9.59
C ASP A 21 -13.12 -11.99 -9.50
N VAL A 22 -13.33 -10.87 -10.19
CA VAL A 22 -12.49 -9.67 -10.06
C VAL A 22 -12.58 -9.10 -8.64
N GLU A 23 -13.79 -8.93 -8.10
CA GLU A 23 -14.00 -8.47 -6.72
C GLU A 23 -13.30 -9.38 -5.71
N LEU A 24 -13.48 -10.70 -5.87
CA LEU A 24 -12.88 -11.70 -5.00
C LEU A 24 -11.36 -11.66 -5.09
N ALA A 25 -10.79 -11.60 -6.30
CA ALA A 25 -9.35 -11.56 -6.51
C ALA A 25 -8.73 -10.32 -5.89
N VAL A 26 -9.30 -9.12 -6.10
CA VAL A 26 -8.78 -7.88 -5.50
C VAL A 26 -8.85 -7.93 -3.97
N LYS A 27 -9.94 -8.47 -3.40
CA LYS A 27 -10.03 -8.67 -1.95
C LYS A 27 -8.95 -9.63 -1.46
N ALA A 28 -8.83 -10.81 -2.07
CA ALA A 28 -7.88 -11.84 -1.66
C ALA A 28 -6.43 -11.36 -1.73
N MET A 29 -6.06 -10.61 -2.78
CA MET A 29 -4.72 -10.03 -2.90
C MET A 29 -4.40 -9.09 -1.73
N LEU A 30 -5.30 -8.15 -1.39
CA LEU A 30 -5.09 -7.21 -0.30
C LEU A 30 -5.03 -7.90 1.07
N ASP A 31 -5.88 -8.92 1.27
CA ASP A 31 -5.88 -9.72 2.50
C ASP A 31 -4.54 -10.46 2.66
N HIS A 32 -4.05 -11.15 1.63
CA HIS A 32 -2.77 -11.84 1.69
C HIS A 32 -1.56 -10.92 1.88
N MET A 33 -1.58 -9.72 1.29
CA MET A 33 -0.56 -8.71 1.55
C MET A 33 -0.57 -8.27 3.03
N THR A 34 -1.77 -8.11 3.61
CA THR A 34 -1.93 -7.75 5.02
C THR A 34 -1.43 -8.86 5.94
N GLU A 35 -1.80 -10.12 5.66
CA GLU A 35 -1.34 -11.29 6.40
C GLU A 35 0.18 -11.45 6.36
N SER A 36 0.79 -11.32 5.17
CA SER A 36 2.24 -11.42 5.01
C SER A 36 2.96 -10.38 5.88
N LEU A 37 2.51 -9.12 5.85
CA LEU A 37 3.09 -8.07 6.70
C LEU A 37 2.84 -8.32 8.19
N ALA A 38 1.67 -8.85 8.57
CA ALA A 38 1.36 -9.19 9.96
C ALA A 38 2.28 -10.29 10.49
N ASN A 39 2.71 -11.22 9.62
CA ASN A 39 3.67 -12.28 9.95
C ASN A 39 5.14 -11.79 10.00
N GLY A 40 5.39 -10.54 9.64
CA GLY A 40 6.74 -9.96 9.61
C GLY A 40 7.46 -10.13 8.28
N ASP A 41 6.79 -10.68 7.26
CA ASP A 41 7.38 -10.91 5.96
C ASP A 41 7.53 -9.61 5.16
N ARG A 42 8.43 -9.65 4.19
CA ARG A 42 8.58 -8.61 3.17
C ARG A 42 7.83 -9.01 1.92
N ILE A 43 7.13 -8.06 1.31
CA ILE A 43 6.48 -8.23 0.00
C ILE A 43 7.31 -7.51 -1.04
N GLU A 44 7.57 -8.17 -2.17
CA GLU A 44 8.26 -7.58 -3.30
C GLU A 44 7.52 -7.87 -4.60
N ILE A 45 7.17 -6.79 -5.31
CA ILE A 45 6.53 -6.84 -6.62
C ILE A 45 7.47 -6.11 -7.58
N ARG A 46 8.23 -6.88 -8.36
CA ARG A 46 9.22 -6.32 -9.30
C ARG A 46 8.54 -5.32 -10.24
N GLY A 47 9.20 -4.19 -10.49
CA GLY A 47 8.66 -3.07 -11.26
C GLY A 47 7.80 -2.12 -10.43
N PHE A 48 6.94 -2.64 -9.55
CA PHE A 48 6.04 -1.82 -8.73
C PHE A 48 6.71 -1.29 -7.45
N GLY A 49 7.28 -2.17 -6.62
CA GLY A 49 7.93 -1.79 -5.37
C GLY A 49 7.94 -2.88 -4.31
N SER A 50 8.31 -2.52 -3.09
CA SER A 50 8.37 -3.46 -1.97
C SER A 50 7.74 -2.89 -0.69
N PHE A 51 7.07 -3.75 0.07
CA PHE A 51 6.56 -3.45 1.41
C PHE A 51 7.41 -4.16 2.47
N SER A 52 7.79 -3.43 3.50
CA SER A 52 8.57 -3.95 4.64
C SER A 52 8.06 -3.37 5.95
N LEU A 53 8.38 -4.00 7.07
CA LEU A 53 8.13 -3.43 8.39
C LEU A 53 9.33 -2.61 8.86
N HIS A 54 9.08 -1.41 9.35
CA HIS A 54 10.07 -0.60 10.06
C HIS A 54 9.78 -0.61 11.55
N PHE A 55 10.78 -0.98 12.36
CA PHE A 55 10.69 -0.85 13.80
C PHE A 55 10.70 0.63 14.23
N ARG A 56 9.92 0.94 15.25
CA ARG A 56 9.90 2.24 15.94
C ARG A 56 10.11 1.96 17.42
N ALA A 57 11.24 2.42 17.94
CA ALA A 57 11.55 2.37 19.37
C ALA A 57 10.53 3.19 20.19
N PRO A 58 10.28 2.82 21.45
CA PRO A 58 9.39 3.58 22.31
C PRO A 58 9.97 4.97 22.55
N ARG A 59 9.11 5.99 22.65
CA ARG A 59 9.52 7.39 22.86
C ARG A 59 8.41 8.19 23.51
N ILE A 60 8.77 9.34 24.09
CA ILE A 60 7.78 10.33 24.54
C ILE A 60 7.40 11.22 23.35
N GLY A 61 6.12 11.17 22.97
CA GLY A 61 5.51 12.10 22.03
C GLY A 61 4.82 13.26 22.75
N ARG A 62 4.16 14.12 21.98
CA ARG A 62 3.29 15.18 22.51
C ARG A 62 1.96 15.20 21.80
N ASN A 63 0.89 15.50 22.53
CA ASN A 63 -0.42 15.77 21.95
C ASN A 63 -0.33 17.05 21.10
N PRO A 64 -0.59 17.01 19.78
CA PRO A 64 -0.49 18.20 18.93
C PRO A 64 -1.45 19.34 19.33
N LYS A 65 -2.56 19.02 20.01
CA LYS A 65 -3.57 19.99 20.44
C LYS A 65 -3.25 20.65 21.78
N THR A 66 -2.74 19.89 22.75
CA THR A 66 -2.55 20.38 24.14
C THR A 66 -1.09 20.56 24.54
N GLY A 67 -0.15 19.93 23.83
CA GLY A 67 1.27 19.94 24.18
C GLY A 67 1.68 18.91 25.24
N ASP A 68 0.71 18.23 25.87
CA ASP A 68 0.96 17.25 26.92
C ASP A 68 1.81 16.08 26.43
N SER A 69 2.67 15.58 27.31
CA SER A 69 3.53 14.43 27.01
C SER A 69 2.71 13.13 26.99
N VAL A 70 2.93 12.30 25.96
CA VAL A 70 2.30 10.98 25.85
C VAL A 70 3.35 9.91 25.59
N SER A 71 3.29 8.80 26.33
CA SER A 71 4.18 7.66 26.08
C SER A 71 3.73 6.89 24.85
N LEU A 72 4.64 6.67 23.90
CA LEU A 72 4.40 5.87 22.70
C LEU A 72 5.18 4.57 22.82
N THR A 73 4.48 3.45 22.76
CA THR A 73 5.07 2.11 22.82
C THR A 73 5.85 1.77 21.55
N ALA A 74 6.73 0.78 21.68
CA ALA A 74 7.42 0.20 20.54
C ALA A 74 6.42 -0.41 19.57
N LYS A 75 6.64 -0.25 18.26
CA LYS A 75 5.79 -0.86 17.24
C LYS A 75 6.52 -1.05 15.93
N TYR A 76 5.99 -1.93 15.09
CA TYR A 76 6.33 -1.98 13.68
C TYR A 76 5.32 -1.14 12.88
N VAL A 77 5.80 -0.50 11.82
CA VAL A 77 4.96 0.23 10.86
C VAL A 77 5.24 -0.27 9.45
N PRO A 78 4.20 -0.54 8.63
CA PRO A 78 4.41 -0.82 7.21
C PRO A 78 5.10 0.36 6.52
N HIS A 79 5.99 0.04 5.60
CA HIS A 79 6.71 1.00 4.78
C HIS A 79 6.72 0.50 3.34
N PHE A 80 6.27 1.34 2.42
CA PHE A 80 6.36 1.08 0.99
C PHE A 80 7.55 1.81 0.38
N LYS A 81 8.36 1.09 -0.39
CA LYS A 81 9.42 1.64 -1.22
C LYS A 81 9.03 1.46 -2.69
N PRO A 82 8.73 2.54 -3.43
CA PRO A 82 8.45 2.47 -4.86
C PRO A 82 9.59 1.79 -5.64
N GLY A 83 9.24 1.04 -6.68
CA GLY A 83 10.19 0.48 -7.65
C GLY A 83 10.85 1.57 -8.50
N LYS A 84 11.87 1.20 -9.27
CA LYS A 84 12.48 2.12 -10.25
C LYS A 84 11.47 2.45 -11.35
N GLU A 85 10.91 1.41 -11.97
CA GLU A 85 9.95 1.53 -13.08
C GLU A 85 8.72 2.36 -12.68
N LEU A 86 8.11 2.09 -11.51
CA LEU A 86 6.99 2.90 -11.01
C LEU A 86 7.36 4.39 -10.87
N ARG A 87 8.53 4.73 -10.33
CA ARG A 87 8.95 6.14 -10.20
C ARG A 87 9.15 6.81 -11.55
N GLU A 88 9.79 6.10 -12.47
CA GLU A 88 10.07 6.62 -13.82
C GLU A 88 8.77 6.86 -14.58
N GLN A 89 7.87 5.88 -14.63
CA GLN A 89 6.58 6.01 -15.31
C GLN A 89 5.73 7.16 -14.78
N VAL A 90 5.68 7.36 -13.46
CA VAL A 90 4.91 8.45 -12.85
C VAL A 90 5.55 9.82 -13.15
N ASN A 91 6.87 9.92 -13.11
CA ASN A 91 7.54 11.17 -13.43
C ASN A 91 7.36 11.52 -14.92
N GLU A 92 7.57 10.56 -15.82
CA GLU A 92 7.41 10.74 -17.26
C GLU A 92 5.98 11.14 -17.63
N SER A 93 4.96 10.53 -17.01
CA SER A 93 3.56 10.87 -17.33
C SER A 93 3.22 12.32 -16.97
N ILE A 94 3.70 12.80 -15.82
CA ILE A 94 3.47 14.18 -15.37
C ILE A 94 4.22 15.18 -16.26
N GLU A 95 5.46 14.88 -16.64
CA GLU A 95 6.25 15.74 -17.55
C GLU A 95 5.62 15.85 -18.95
N GLN A 96 4.94 14.80 -19.41
CA GLN A 96 4.22 14.76 -20.67
C GLN A 96 2.83 15.44 -20.61
N GLY A 97 2.41 15.92 -19.44
CA GLY A 97 1.11 16.59 -19.27
C GLY A 97 -0.09 15.66 -19.40
N LEU A 98 0.11 14.35 -19.18
CA LEU A 98 -0.93 13.33 -19.12
C LEU A 98 -1.51 13.18 -17.71
#